data_AF-A0A223PEQ5-F1
#
_entry.id   AF-A0A223PEQ5-F1
#
_cell.length_a   1.000
_cell.length_b   1.000
_cell.length_c   1.000
_cell.angle_alpha   90.00
_cell.angle_beta   90.00
_cell.angle_gamma   90.00
#
_symmetry.space_group_name_H-M   'P 1'
#
loop_
_entity.id
_entity.type
_entity.pdbx_description
1 polymer ?
#
loop_
_entity_poly.entity_id
_entity_poly.type
_entity_poly.pdbx_seq_one_letter_code
_entity_poly.pdbx_strand_id
1 'polypeptide(L)'
;MLDEKNRYKILKSLESRPEISQRELAKELGISLGKVNFCINALVAKGLVKVNNFQSNPNKRGYIYLLTPRGIEAKANLTMEFLKIKMQEYEALSHEIESLQYEVAQLQEVKS
;
A
#
# COMPACT_ATOMS: atom_id res chain seq x y z
N MET A 1 2.69 -12.86 9.26
CA MET A 1 2.43 -12.96 7.82
C MET A 1 2.59 -11.57 7.19
N LEU A 2 3.37 -11.43 6.11
CA LEU A 2 3.53 -10.15 5.41
C LEU A 2 2.19 -9.76 4.78
N ASP A 3 1.62 -8.64 5.22
CA ASP A 3 0.38 -8.10 4.64
C ASP A 3 0.61 -7.70 3.18
N GLU A 4 -0.11 -8.34 2.26
CA GLU A 4 0.01 -8.15 0.81
C GLU A 4 -0.35 -6.73 0.39
N LYS A 5 -1.29 -6.10 1.12
CA LYS A 5 -1.65 -4.69 0.95
C LYS A 5 -0.46 -3.78 1.22
N ASN A 6 0.28 -4.02 2.29
CA ASN A 6 1.47 -3.22 2.61
C ASN A 6 2.58 -3.44 1.58
N ARG A 7 2.78 -4.67 1.10
CA ARG A 7 3.73 -4.94 0.01
C ARG A 7 3.38 -4.17 -1.27
N TYR A 8 2.13 -4.25 -1.71
CA TYR A 8 1.64 -3.52 -2.88
C TYR A 8 1.87 -2.02 -2.73
N LYS A 9 1.42 -1.45 -1.62
CA LYS A 9 1.55 -0.01 -1.38
C LYS A 9 3.01 0.43 -1.30
N ILE A 10 3.90 -0.34 -0.66
CA ILE A 10 5.34 -0.03 -0.65
C ILE A 10 5.89 -0.04 -2.08
N LEU A 11 5.66 -1.10 -2.86
CA LEU A 11 6.16 -1.16 -4.24
C LEU A 11 5.64 0.00 -5.10
N LYS A 12 4.37 0.40 -4.91
CA LYS A 12 3.76 1.56 -5.58
C LYS A 12 4.41 2.88 -5.16
N SER A 13 4.66 3.09 -3.87
CA SER A 13 5.29 4.32 -3.37
C SER A 13 6.76 4.40 -3.79
N LEU A 14 7.49 3.28 -3.81
CA LEU A 14 8.89 3.24 -4.26
C LEU A 14 9.04 3.50 -5.76
N GLU A 15 8.11 3.04 -6.59
CA GLU A 15 8.13 3.32 -8.03
C GLU A 15 7.89 4.81 -8.33
N SER A 16 6.97 5.44 -7.60
CA SER A 16 6.61 6.86 -7.81
C SER A 16 7.59 7.83 -7.16
N ARG A 17 8.19 7.46 -6.03
CA ARG A 17 9.18 8.26 -5.28
C ARG A 17 10.33 7.37 -4.80
N PRO A 18 11.32 7.10 -5.67
CA PRO A 18 12.46 6.25 -5.33
C PRO A 18 13.27 6.71 -4.11
N GLU A 19 13.28 8.01 -3.83
CA GLU A 19 14.00 8.67 -2.74
C GLU A 19 13.23 8.72 -1.41
N ILE A 20 12.01 8.17 -1.36
CA ILE A 20 11.18 8.21 -0.15
C ILE A 20 11.88 7.51 1.03
N SER A 21 11.90 8.17 2.18
CA SER A 21 12.46 7.57 3.39
C SER A 21 11.53 6.51 3.98
N GLN A 22 12.09 5.54 4.71
CA GLN A 22 11.28 4.55 5.44
C GLN A 22 10.33 5.20 6.46
N ARG A 23 10.69 6.36 7.00
CA ARG A 23 9.85 7.13 7.94
C ARG A 23 8.65 7.77 7.25
N GLU A 24 8.83 8.28 6.04
CA GLU A 24 7.73 8.81 5.22
C GLU A 24 6.78 7.69 4.80
N LEU A 25 7.31 6.54 4.35
CA LEU A 25 6.52 5.34 4.08
C LEU A 25 5.69 4.91 5.31
N ALA A 26 6.29 4.93 6.50
CA ALA A 26 5.60 4.55 7.73
C ALA A 26 4.39 5.45 8.00
N LYS A 27 4.57 6.77 7.85
CA LYS A 27 3.50 7.78 8.00
C LYS A 27 2.40 7.60 6.97
N GLU A 28 2.76 7.46 5.69
CA GLU A 28 1.81 7.32 4.58
C GLU A 28 0.97 6.04 4.67
N LEU A 29 1.59 4.94 5.12
CA LEU A 29 0.95 3.64 5.19
C LEU A 29 0.24 3.41 6.52
N GLY A 30 0.43 4.29 7.52
CA GLY A 30 -0.13 4.13 8.87
C GLY A 30 0.42 2.90 9.60
N ILE A 31 1.70 2.57 9.38
CA ILE A 31 2.36 1.42 10.00
C ILE A 31 3.66 1.82 10.70
N SER A 32 4.17 0.96 11.59
CA SER A 32 5.42 1.23 12.29
C SER A 32 6.62 1.27 11.35
N LEU A 33 7.64 2.07 11.71
CA LEU A 33 8.92 2.12 11.00
C LEU A 33 9.58 0.73 10.91
N GLY A 34 9.50 -0.06 11.99
CA GLY A 34 10.00 -1.43 12.00
C GLY A 34 9.32 -2.33 10.98
N LYS A 35 8.00 -2.18 10.77
CA LYS A 35 7.25 -2.93 9.76
C LYS A 35 7.65 -2.52 8.34
N VAL A 36 7.87 -1.23 8.09
CA VAL A 36 8.42 -0.75 6.81
C VAL A 36 9.79 -1.35 6.54
N ASN A 37 10.72 -1.24 7.49
CA ASN A 37 12.07 -1.76 7.36
C ASN A 37 12.06 -3.27 7.08
N PHE A 38 11.27 -4.04 7.82
CA PHE A 38 11.09 -5.47 7.60
C PHE A 38 10.58 -5.78 6.19
N CYS A 39 9.55 -5.07 5.72
CA CYS A 39 9.01 -5.25 4.38
C CYS A 39 10.04 -4.91 3.30
N ILE A 40 10.76 -3.79 3.41
CA ILE A 40 11.79 -3.41 2.44
C ILE A 40 12.87 -4.47 2.39
N ASN A 41 13.41 -4.91 3.53
CA ASN A 41 14.45 -5.95 3.56
C ASN A 41 13.97 -7.26 2.93
N ALA A 42 12.71 -7.64 3.16
CA ALA A 42 12.12 -8.81 2.51
C ALA A 42 11.97 -8.64 0.99
N LEU A 43 11.61 -7.45 0.50
CA LEU A 43 11.52 -7.15 -0.94
C LEU A 43 12.89 -7.17 -1.61
N VAL A 44 13.92 -6.65 -0.91
CA VAL A 44 15.32 -6.67 -1.37
C VAL A 44 15.85 -8.09 -1.41
N ALA A 45 15.65 -8.89 -0.35
CA ALA A 45 16.05 -10.29 -0.30
C ALA A 45 15.41 -11.14 -1.40
N LYS A 46 14.19 -10.78 -1.83
CA LYS A 46 13.48 -11.42 -2.96
C LYS A 46 13.92 -10.90 -4.33
N GLY A 47 14.82 -9.91 -4.40
CA GLY A 47 15.28 -9.30 -5.64
C GLY A 47 14.24 -8.41 -6.34
N LEU A 48 13.20 -7.97 -5.62
CA LEU A 48 12.14 -7.11 -6.16
C LEU A 48 12.50 -5.62 -6.11
N VAL A 49 13.34 -5.25 -5.15
CA VAL A 49 13.82 -3.87 -4.95
C VAL A 49 15.34 -3.89 -4.86
N LYS A 50 15.98 -2.93 -5.54
CA LYS A 50 17.40 -2.63 -5.40
C LYS A 50 17.57 -1.35 -4.57
N VAL A 51 18.52 -1.37 -3.64
CA VAL A 51 18.85 -0.22 -2.78
C VAL A 51 20.19 0.34 -3.21
N ASN A 52 20.23 1.64 -3.52
CA ASN A 52 21.46 2.37 -3.78
C ASN A 52 21.69 3.42 -2.68
N ASN A 53 22.89 3.43 -2.10
CA ASN A 53 23.28 4.41 -1.09
C ASN A 53 24.08 5.53 -1.77
N PHE A 54 23.58 6.77 -1.75
CA PHE A 54 24.37 7.92 -2.18
C PHE A 54 25.31 8.33 -1.04
N GLN A 55 26.39 7.58 -0.83
CA GLN A 55 27.43 7.93 0.16
C GLN A 55 28.36 9.06 -0.31
N SER A 56 28.20 9.56 -1.54
CA SER A 56 29.09 10.56 -2.13
C SER A 56 28.85 12.00 -1.65
N ASN A 57 27.84 12.26 -0.81
CA ASN A 57 27.66 13.57 -0.18
C ASN A 57 27.41 13.40 1.33
N PRO A 58 28.32 13.87 2.21
CA PRO A 58 28.20 13.71 3.66
C PRO A 58 26.93 14.35 4.25
N ASN A 59 26.29 15.28 3.53
CA ASN A 59 25.03 15.92 3.93
C ASN A 59 23.76 15.22 3.43
N LYS A 60 23.85 14.16 2.60
CA LYS A 60 22.69 13.44 2.05
C LYS A 60 22.80 11.94 2.33
N ARG A 61 22.49 11.53 3.56
CA ARG A 61 22.29 10.11 3.91
C ARG A 61 20.92 9.63 3.40
N GLY A 62 20.77 9.51 2.08
CA GLY A 62 19.55 9.04 1.42
C GLY A 62 19.75 7.66 0.79
N TYR A 63 18.77 6.79 0.97
CA TYR A 63 18.63 5.55 0.20
C TYR A 63 17.76 5.84 -1.02
N ILE A 64 18.14 5.33 -2.19
CA ILE A 64 17.25 5.26 -3.35
C ILE A 64 16.82 3.81 -3.54
N TYR A 65 15.52 3.61 -3.62
CA TYR A 65 14.88 2.32 -3.84
C TYR A 65 14.35 2.25 -5.27
N LEU A 66 14.85 1.30 -6.05
CA LEU A 66 14.42 1.10 -7.42
C LEU A 66 13.80 -0.29 -7.56
N LEU A 67 12.64 -0.38 -8.21
CA LEU A 67 12.07 -1.66 -8.57
C LEU A 67 12.96 -2.31 -9.64
N THR A 68 13.19 -3.61 -9.49
CA THR A 68 13.78 -4.42 -10.57
C THR A 68 12.69 -4.75 -11.60
N PRO A 69 13.02 -5.24 -12.80
CA PRO A 69 12.02 -5.73 -13.75
C PRO A 69 11.07 -6.77 -13.11
N ARG A 70 11.63 -7.69 -12.30
CA ARG A 70 10.87 -8.66 -11.51
C ARG A 70 10.01 -8.00 -10.43
N GLY A 71 10.47 -6.90 -9.85
CA GLY A 71 9.69 -6.07 -8.92
C GLY A 71 8.48 -5.41 -9.58
N ILE A 72 8.64 -4.91 -10.82
CA ILE A 72 7.55 -4.32 -11.60
C ILE A 72 6.48 -5.38 -11.91
N GLU A 73 6.89 -6.57 -12.35
CA GLU A 73 5.99 -7.70 -12.60
C GLU A 73 5.25 -8.12 -11.32
N ALA A 74 5.98 -8.29 -10.20
CA ALA A 74 5.37 -8.63 -8.92
C ALA A 74 4.37 -7.57 -8.44
N LYS A 75 4.65 -6.29 -8.66
CA LYS A 75 3.73 -5.18 -8.38
C LYS A 75 2.49 -5.24 -9.26
N ALA A 76 2.62 -5.57 -10.54
CA ALA A 76 1.49 -5.71 -11.46
C ALA A 76 0.55 -6.83 -10.98
N ASN A 77 1.09 -8.00 -10.63
CA ASN A 77 0.31 -9.11 -10.06
C ASN A 77 -0.42 -8.72 -8.78
N LEU A 78 0.29 -8.05 -7.86
CA LEU A 78 -0.31 -7.52 -6.64
C LEU A 78 -1.40 -6.45 -6.91
N THR A 79 -1.27 -5.69 -7.99
CA THR A 79 -2.26 -4.68 -8.38
C THR A 79 -3.58 -5.34 -8.76
N MET A 80 -3.52 -6.43 -9.53
CA MET A 80 -4.72 -7.18 -9.95
C MET A 80 -5.45 -7.77 -8.74
N GLU A 81 -4.72 -8.41 -7.82
CA GLU A 81 -5.32 -8.94 -6.58
C GLU A 81 -5.90 -7.81 -5.71
N PHE A 82 -5.18 -6.70 -5.58
CA PHE A 82 -5.66 -5.56 -4.81
C PHE A 82 -6.93 -4.94 -5.43
N LEU A 83 -7.02 -4.87 -6.76
CA LEU A 83 -8.22 -4.41 -7.46
C LEU A 83 -9.42 -5.31 -7.15
N LYS A 84 -9.25 -6.64 -7.21
CA LYS A 84 -10.30 -7.60 -6.90
C LYS A 84 -10.84 -7.41 -5.48
N ILE A 85 -9.94 -7.24 -4.50
CA ILE A 85 -10.33 -6.96 -3.11
C ILE A 85 -11.11 -5.63 -3.04
N LYS A 86 -10.68 -4.60 -3.75
CA LYS A 86 -11.38 -3.30 -3.77
C LYS A 86 -12.77 -3.35 -4.38
N MET A 87 -12.96 -4.16 -5.41
CA MET A 87 -14.28 -4.39 -5.98
C MET A 87 -15.22 -5.07 -4.98
N GLN A 88 -14.73 -6.08 -4.27
CA GLN A 88 -15.52 -6.76 -3.23
C GLN A 88 -15.86 -5.84 -2.05
N GLU A 89 -14.90 -5.03 -1.58
CA GLU A 89 -15.14 -4.01 -0.55
C GLU A 89 -16.19 -2.99 -1.01
N TYR A 90 -16.14 -2.58 -2.29
CA TYR A 90 -17.10 -1.65 -2.87
C TYR A 90 -18.52 -2.24 -2.95
N GLU A 91 -18.66 -3.48 -3.42
CA GLU A 91 -19.95 -4.17 -3.48
C GLU A 91 -20.57 -4.32 -2.09
N ALA A 92 -19.77 -4.75 -1.10
CA ALA A 92 -20.22 -4.89 0.28
C ALA A 92 -20.69 -3.54 0.86
N LEU A 93 -19.92 -2.48 0.65
CA LEU A 93 -20.29 -1.13 1.10
C LEU A 93 -21.55 -0.62 0.40
N SER A 94 -21.72 -0.94 -0.90
CA SER A 94 -22.91 -0.53 -1.66
C SER A 94 -24.18 -1.17 -1.08
N HIS A 95 -24.14 -2.48 -0.80
CA HIS A 95 -25.25 -3.17 -0.15
C HIS A 95 -25.53 -2.66 1.27
N GLU A 96 -24.49 -2.33 2.04
CA GLU A 96 -24.66 -1.72 3.36
C GLU A 96 -25.38 -0.37 3.26
N ILE A 97 -24.99 0.48 2.30
CA ILE A 97 -25.65 1.76 2.05
C ILE A 97 -27.12 1.58 1.65
N GLU A 98 -27.42 0.63 0.76
CA GLU A 98 -28.80 0.31 0.35
C GLU A 98 -29.66 -0.11 1.55
N SER A 99 -29.12 -0.98 2.43
CA SER A 99 -29.81 -1.41 3.64
C SER A 99 -30.08 -0.24 4.59
N LEU A 100 -29.10 0.63 4.79
CA LEU A 100 -29.24 1.81 5.66
C LEU A 100 -30.25 2.81 5.09
N GLN A 101 -30.31 3.00 3.77
CA GLN A 101 -31.31 3.85 3.13
C GLN A 101 -32.73 3.31 3.32
N TYR A 102 -32.92 1.99 3.20
CA TYR A 102 -34.20 1.36 3.49
C TYR A 102 -34.62 1.53 4.95
N GLU A 103 -33.70 1.32 5.89
CA GLU A 103 -33.95 1.53 7.33
C GLU A 103 -34.37 2.98 7.63
N VAL A 104 -33.68 3.96 7.04
CA VAL A 104 -34.03 5.38 7.19
C VAL A 104 -35.43 5.68 6.65
N ALA A 105 -35.81 5.13 5.50
CA ALA A 105 -37.14 5.33 4.92
C ALA A 105 -38.25 4.78 5.84
N GLN A 106 -38.07 3.56 6.36
CA GLN A 106 -39.02 2.95 7.30
C GLN A 106 -39.17 3.75 8.59
N LEU A 107 -38.07 4.28 9.13
CA LEU A 107 -38.11 5.13 10.33
C LEU A 107 -38.80 6.48 10.10
N GLN A 108 -38.85 6.98 8.86
CA GLN A 108 -39.56 8.22 8.51
C GLN A 108 -41.07 7.99 8.35
N GLU A 109 -41.48 6.85 7.78
CA GLU A 109 -42.89 6.47 7.66
C GLU A 109 -43.56 6.25 9.02
N VAL A 110 -42.87 5.64 9.98
CA VAL A 110 -43.41 5.40 11.34
C VAL A 110 -43.55 6.70 12.17
N LYS A 111 -42.87 7.78 11.78
CA LYS A 111 -42.90 9.08 12.47
C LYS A 111 -43.96 10.05 11.92
N SER A 112 -44.63 9.67 10.83
CA SER A 112 -45.70 10.47 10.18
C SER A 112 -47.08 9.95 10.59
#